data_AF-A0A1Q8V657-F1
#
_entry.id   AF-A0A1Q8V657-F1
#
_cell.length_a   1.000
_cell.length_b   1.000
_cell.length_c   1.000
_cell.angle_alpha   90.00
_cell.angle_beta   90.00
_cell.angle_gamma   90.00
#
_symmetry.space_group_name_H-M   'P 1'
#
loop_
_entity.id
_entity.type
_entity.pdbx_description
1 polymer ?
#
loop_
_entity_poly.entity_id
_entity_poly.type
_entity_poly.pdbx_seq_one_letter_code
_entity_poly.pdbx_strand_id
1 'polypeptide(L)'
;MLSTLLEKTDPARRRVGTAIVVGVIGGFFSAIVKFGWEVPFPPRTPERNATNPPQQLLEQLGMSPEQSHTGVTFNGNEGLPIYSFIIHFSFAIVFAVFYCVMAEYYKSITLWQGAAFGLLVWVGAHLVLMPLTGTVPSPFPWVAGGQTWAEHFSEALGHVIWLWSIELVRRDVRNRITHQPDPWVPLDAEPAR
;
A
#
# COMPACT_ATOMS: atom_id res chain seq x y z
N MET A 1 -26.06 9.53 -7.96
CA MET A 1 -24.86 8.67 -8.11
C MET A 1 -23.91 8.72 -6.92
N LEU A 2 -23.60 9.87 -6.29
CA LEU A 2 -22.72 9.88 -5.09
C LEU A 2 -23.29 9.15 -3.86
N SER A 3 -24.63 9.07 -3.74
CA SER A 3 -25.30 8.49 -2.56
C SER A 3 -24.96 7.00 -2.29
N THR A 4 -24.54 6.25 -3.30
CA THR A 4 -24.21 4.81 -3.16
C THR A 4 -22.75 4.55 -2.77
N LEU A 5 -21.87 5.57 -2.85
CA LEU A 5 -20.45 5.41 -2.50
C LEU A 5 -20.22 5.31 -0.99
N LEU A 6 -21.08 5.96 -0.20
CA LEU A 6 -21.01 5.96 1.27
C LEU A 6 -22.12 5.11 1.90
N GLU A 7 -22.80 4.29 1.09
CA GLU A 7 -23.78 3.34 1.60
C GLU A 7 -23.07 2.29 2.45
N LYS A 8 -23.53 2.17 3.69
CA LYS A 8 -22.97 1.22 4.66
C LYS A 8 -23.58 -0.15 4.47
N THR A 9 -22.76 -1.18 4.56
CA THR A 9 -23.17 -2.60 4.60
C THR A 9 -24.03 -2.92 5.82
N ASP A 10 -24.72 -4.06 5.82
CA ASP A 10 -25.45 -4.56 6.99
C ASP A 10 -24.50 -4.77 8.19
N PRO A 11 -24.73 -4.12 9.36
CA PRO A 11 -23.94 -4.32 10.57
C PRO A 11 -23.78 -5.79 10.99
N ALA A 12 -24.80 -6.64 10.80
CA ALA A 12 -24.75 -8.05 11.19
C ALA A 12 -23.74 -8.86 10.37
N ARG A 13 -23.35 -8.34 9.20
CA ARG A 13 -22.43 -8.98 8.26
C ARG A 13 -20.99 -8.47 8.36
N ARG A 14 -20.73 -7.45 9.18
CA ARG A 14 -19.39 -6.90 9.37
C ARG A 14 -18.57 -7.80 10.29
N ARG A 15 -17.35 -8.08 9.89
CA ARG A 15 -16.40 -8.95 10.61
C ARG A 15 -15.10 -8.21 10.87
N VAL A 16 -15.19 -7.13 11.65
CA VAL A 16 -14.06 -6.20 11.90
C VAL A 16 -12.84 -6.92 12.50
N GLY A 17 -13.04 -7.81 13.47
CA GLY A 17 -11.94 -8.59 14.04
C GLY A 17 -11.20 -9.44 13.00
N THR A 18 -11.96 -10.13 12.14
CA THR A 18 -11.40 -10.87 11.00
C THR A 18 -10.68 -9.92 10.04
N ALA A 19 -11.27 -8.77 9.72
CA ALA A 19 -10.68 -7.80 8.81
C ALA A 19 -9.33 -7.25 9.31
N ILE A 20 -9.15 -7.07 10.61
CA ILE A 20 -7.86 -6.68 11.21
C ILE A 20 -6.82 -7.77 10.99
N VAL A 21 -7.13 -9.03 11.35
CA VAL A 21 -6.21 -10.17 11.17
C VAL A 21 -5.82 -10.34 9.71
N VAL A 22 -6.81 -10.31 8.82
CA VAL A 22 -6.62 -10.44 7.38
C VAL A 22 -5.82 -9.25 6.83
N GLY A 23 -6.04 -8.04 7.34
CA GLY A 23 -5.26 -6.85 6.99
C GLY A 23 -3.79 -6.97 7.38
N VAL A 24 -3.46 -7.54 8.54
CA VAL A 24 -2.07 -7.80 8.92
C VAL A 24 -1.42 -8.79 7.94
N ILE A 25 -2.08 -9.91 7.65
CA ILE A 25 -1.59 -10.93 6.71
C ILE A 25 -1.40 -10.32 5.30
N GLY A 26 -2.42 -9.62 4.80
CA GLY A 26 -2.40 -8.95 3.51
C GLY A 26 -1.32 -7.87 3.43
N GLY A 27 -1.12 -7.11 4.52
CA GLY A 27 -0.06 -6.11 4.63
C GLY A 27 1.33 -6.70 4.45
N PHE A 28 1.66 -7.75 5.21
CA PHE A 28 2.94 -8.46 5.06
C PHE A 28 3.16 -9.02 3.66
N PHE A 29 2.16 -9.71 3.10
CA PHE A 29 2.23 -10.26 1.75
C PHE A 29 2.43 -9.16 0.70
N SER A 30 1.63 -8.10 0.78
CA SER A 30 1.62 -7.02 -0.19
C SER A 30 2.91 -6.20 -0.22
N ALA A 31 3.61 -6.06 0.92
CA ALA A 31 4.92 -5.40 0.98
C ALA A 31 5.95 -6.15 0.11
N ILE A 32 5.93 -7.49 0.13
CA ILE A 32 6.79 -8.32 -0.73
C ILE A 32 6.41 -8.14 -2.20
N VAL A 33 5.11 -8.10 -2.51
CA VAL A 33 4.63 -7.87 -3.88
C VAL A 33 5.07 -6.50 -4.41
N LYS A 34 4.96 -5.43 -3.60
CA LYS A 34 5.41 -4.09 -3.96
C LYS A 34 6.92 -4.04 -4.19
N PHE A 35 7.72 -4.69 -3.34
CA PHE A 35 9.16 -4.83 -3.61
C PHE A 35 9.44 -5.61 -4.89
N GLY A 36 8.70 -6.69 -5.16
CA GLY A 36 8.81 -7.45 -6.40
C GLY A 36 8.52 -6.62 -7.65
N TRP A 37 7.58 -5.67 -7.58
CA TRP A 37 7.30 -4.73 -8.67
C TRP A 37 8.46 -3.77 -8.96
N GLU A 38 9.16 -3.34 -7.92
CA GLU A 38 10.25 -2.36 -8.05
C GLU A 38 11.55 -2.97 -8.59
N VAL A 39 11.66 -4.30 -8.66
CA VAL A 39 12.80 -4.97 -9.30
C VAL A 39 12.86 -4.69 -10.81
N PRO A 40 11.82 -4.96 -11.61
CA PRO A 40 11.82 -4.59 -13.04
C PRO A 40 11.58 -3.10 -13.30
N PHE A 41 10.92 -2.39 -12.37
CA PHE A 41 10.55 -0.99 -12.53
C PHE A 41 10.99 -0.14 -11.33
N PRO A 42 12.30 0.06 -11.10
CA PRO A 42 12.77 0.86 -9.98
C PRO A 42 12.23 2.30 -10.12
N PRO A 43 11.60 2.86 -9.07
CA PRO A 43 10.98 4.19 -9.16
C PRO A 43 12.00 5.33 -9.24
N ARG A 44 13.27 5.07 -8.92
CA ARG A 44 14.31 6.08 -8.73
C ARG A 44 15.61 5.64 -9.38
N THR A 45 16.40 6.61 -9.85
CA THR A 45 17.78 6.36 -10.27
C THR A 45 18.63 5.98 -9.04
N PRO A 46 19.77 5.29 -9.21
CA PRO A 46 20.65 4.94 -8.09
C PRO A 46 21.04 6.14 -7.21
N GLU A 47 21.34 7.29 -7.82
CA GLU A 47 21.74 8.51 -7.11
C GLU A 47 20.59 9.03 -6.23
N ARG A 48 19.37 9.03 -6.78
CA ARG A 48 18.17 9.44 -6.05
C ARG A 48 17.68 8.42 -5.04
N ASN A 49 18.11 7.17 -5.16
CA ASN A 49 17.77 6.10 -4.23
C ASN A 49 18.84 5.90 -3.14
N ALA A 50 19.93 6.66 -3.18
CA ALA A 50 20.99 6.61 -2.16
C ALA A 50 20.42 6.85 -0.76
N THR A 51 19.56 7.87 -0.62
CA THR A 51 18.66 8.06 0.53
C THR A 51 17.23 7.90 0.01
N ASN A 52 16.62 6.75 0.27
CA ASN A 52 15.26 6.47 -0.16
C ASN A 52 14.22 7.20 0.72
N PRO A 53 12.95 7.34 0.27
CA PRO A 53 11.95 8.11 1.01
C PRO A 53 11.74 7.66 2.48
N PRO A 54 11.74 6.36 2.82
CA PRO A 54 11.74 5.95 4.23
C PRO A 54 12.93 6.46 5.04
N GLN A 55 14.13 6.45 4.48
CA GLN A 55 15.34 6.96 5.16
C GLN A 55 15.24 8.46 5.36
N GLN A 56 14.86 9.19 4.30
CA GLN A 56 14.63 10.62 4.36
C GLN A 56 13.57 10.97 5.41
N LEU A 57 12.48 10.21 5.48
CA LEU A 57 11.45 10.39 6.52
C LEU A 57 12.01 10.16 7.92
N LEU A 58 12.79 9.10 8.13
CA LEU A 58 13.40 8.81 9.43
C LEU A 58 14.40 9.90 9.86
N GLU A 59 15.18 10.42 8.92
CA GLU A 59 16.09 11.55 9.15
C GLU A 59 15.33 12.83 9.49
N GLN A 60 14.23 13.11 8.79
CA GLN A 60 13.31 14.21 9.13
C GLN A 60 12.71 14.05 10.53
N LEU A 61 12.55 12.81 11.01
CA LEU A 61 12.09 12.49 12.37
C LEU A 61 13.24 12.46 13.40
N GLY A 62 14.47 12.79 13.01
CA GLY A 62 15.61 12.98 13.91
C GLY A 62 16.59 11.82 13.99
N MET A 63 16.47 10.77 13.16
CA MET A 63 17.55 9.79 13.01
C MET A 63 18.77 10.42 12.32
N SER A 64 19.97 10.00 12.73
CA SER A 64 21.17 10.35 11.95
C SER A 64 21.23 9.56 10.64
N PRO A 65 21.94 10.05 9.61
CA PRO A 65 22.17 9.29 8.38
C PRO A 65 22.80 7.91 8.63
N GLU A 66 23.67 7.78 9.64
CA GLU A 66 24.25 6.48 10.00
C GLU A 66 23.18 5.49 10.50
N GLN A 67 22.20 5.98 11.26
CA GLN A 67 21.08 5.17 11.73
C GLN A 67 20.13 4.80 10.59
N SER A 68 19.62 5.77 9.83
CA SER A 68 18.65 5.51 8.74
C SER A 68 19.23 4.62 7.63
N HIS A 69 20.53 4.72 7.36
CA HIS A 69 21.24 3.90 6.37
C HIS A 69 21.81 2.59 6.92
N THR A 70 21.43 2.17 8.14
CA THR A 70 21.86 0.88 8.68
C THR A 70 21.46 -0.25 7.72
N GLY A 71 22.47 -0.99 7.27
CA GLY A 71 22.32 -2.14 6.40
C GLY A 71 22.61 -3.46 7.12
N VAL A 72 21.98 -4.53 6.68
CA VAL A 72 22.32 -5.90 7.11
C VAL A 72 22.91 -6.68 5.94
N THR A 73 23.80 -7.62 6.23
CA THR A 73 24.36 -8.55 5.24
C THR A 73 23.68 -9.90 5.34
N PHE A 74 23.15 -10.41 4.23
CA PHE A 74 22.55 -11.75 4.17
C PHE A 74 22.99 -12.50 2.93
N ASN A 75 23.47 -13.73 3.09
CA ASN A 75 23.96 -14.58 1.99
C ASN A 75 24.92 -13.84 1.04
N GLY A 76 25.87 -13.07 1.58
CA GLY A 76 26.84 -12.28 0.82
C GLY A 76 26.29 -11.00 0.17
N ASN A 77 25.01 -10.68 0.32
CA ASN A 77 24.44 -9.41 -0.14
C ASN A 77 24.57 -8.38 0.98
N GLU A 78 25.42 -7.38 0.78
CA GLU A 78 25.69 -6.32 1.74
C GLU A 78 24.71 -5.14 1.58
N GLY A 79 24.57 -4.33 2.64
CA GLY A 79 23.87 -3.05 2.56
C GLY A 79 22.34 -3.14 2.44
N LEU A 80 21.71 -4.24 2.85
CA LEU A 80 20.26 -4.39 2.80
C LEU A 80 19.59 -3.43 3.83
N PRO A 81 18.82 -2.41 3.41
CA PRO A 81 18.43 -1.29 4.26
C PRO A 81 17.32 -1.66 5.25
N ILE A 82 17.69 -2.10 6.46
CA ILE A 82 16.76 -2.72 7.40
C ILE A 82 15.64 -1.76 7.85
N TYR A 83 15.96 -0.50 8.11
CA TYR A 83 14.96 0.49 8.50
C TYR A 83 14.01 0.85 7.36
N SER A 84 14.50 0.93 6.13
CA SER A 84 13.64 1.08 4.96
C SER A 84 12.67 -0.08 4.84
N PHE A 85 13.11 -1.32 5.08
CA PHE A 85 12.22 -2.48 5.08
C PHE A 85 11.17 -2.37 6.19
N ILE A 86 11.57 -2.04 7.42
CA ILE A 86 10.64 -1.89 8.56
C ILE A 86 9.56 -0.85 8.24
N ILE A 87 9.93 0.31 7.70
CA ILE A 87 8.97 1.36 7.37
C ILE A 87 8.03 0.93 6.24
N HIS A 88 8.53 0.31 5.17
CA HIS A 88 7.68 -0.18 4.08
C HIS A 88 6.69 -1.23 4.56
N PHE A 89 7.14 -2.23 5.33
CA PHE A 89 6.25 -3.26 5.88
C PHE A 89 5.23 -2.66 6.85
N SER A 90 5.65 -1.76 7.74
CA SER A 90 4.75 -1.10 8.69
C SER A 90 3.68 -0.27 7.99
N PHE A 91 4.09 0.52 6.99
CA PHE A 91 3.17 1.29 6.15
C PHE A 91 2.18 0.37 5.43
N ALA A 92 2.66 -0.70 4.81
CA ALA A 92 1.82 -1.66 4.11
C ALA A 92 0.79 -2.30 5.05
N ILE A 93 1.19 -2.70 6.25
CA ILE A 93 0.31 -3.30 7.26
C ILE A 93 -0.75 -2.31 7.75
N VAL A 94 -0.36 -1.08 8.07
CA VAL A 94 -1.30 -0.06 8.57
C VAL A 94 -2.37 0.23 7.51
N PHE A 95 -1.96 0.45 6.25
CA PHE A 95 -2.91 0.69 5.16
C PHE A 95 -3.75 -0.54 4.81
N ALA A 96 -3.19 -1.74 4.87
CA ALA A 96 -3.95 -2.97 4.63
C ALA A 96 -5.01 -3.20 5.71
N VAL A 97 -4.67 -3.00 6.99
CA VAL A 97 -5.64 -3.07 8.09
C VAL A 97 -6.74 -2.02 7.91
N PHE A 98 -6.37 -0.77 7.62
CA PHE A 98 -7.34 0.28 7.35
C PHE A 98 -8.26 -0.12 6.18
N TYR A 99 -7.70 -0.51 5.05
CA TYR A 99 -8.43 -0.91 3.86
C TYR A 99 -9.38 -2.07 4.13
N CYS A 100 -8.90 -3.14 4.78
CA CYS A 100 -9.70 -4.33 5.10
C CYS A 100 -10.86 -3.99 6.05
N VAL A 101 -10.60 -3.17 7.07
CA VAL A 101 -11.66 -2.72 7.99
C VAL A 101 -12.68 -1.86 7.24
N MET A 102 -12.23 -0.90 6.44
CA MET A 102 -13.12 -0.01 5.68
C MET A 102 -13.94 -0.75 4.63
N ALA A 103 -13.39 -1.80 4.02
CA ALA A 103 -14.12 -2.68 3.12
C ALA A 103 -15.32 -3.33 3.83
N GLU A 104 -15.24 -3.68 5.11
CA GLU A 104 -16.41 -4.20 5.84
C GLU A 104 -17.58 -3.22 5.88
N TYR A 105 -17.33 -1.91 5.77
CA TYR A 105 -18.35 -0.87 5.82
C TYR A 105 -18.79 -0.38 4.45
N TYR A 106 -17.86 -0.25 3.48
CA TYR A 106 -18.09 0.44 2.22
C TYR A 106 -17.59 -0.37 1.03
N LYS A 107 -18.50 -0.84 0.18
CA LYS A 107 -18.18 -1.54 -1.08
C LYS A 107 -17.30 -0.70 -2.01
N SER A 108 -17.47 0.62 -2.00
CA SER A 108 -16.75 1.54 -2.88
C SER A 108 -15.23 1.50 -2.68
N ILE A 109 -14.75 1.18 -1.47
CA ILE A 109 -13.32 1.03 -1.17
C ILE A 109 -12.70 -0.07 -2.05
N THR A 110 -13.44 -1.12 -2.38
CA THR A 110 -12.93 -2.27 -3.16
C THR A 110 -13.09 -2.11 -4.67
N LEU A 111 -13.33 -0.89 -5.16
CA LEU A 111 -13.48 -0.60 -6.58
C LEU A 111 -12.26 -1.09 -7.39
N TRP A 112 -12.54 -1.79 -8.49
CA TRP A 112 -11.54 -2.44 -9.34
C TRP A 112 -10.57 -3.33 -8.56
N GLN A 113 -11.12 -4.08 -7.60
CA GLN A 113 -10.35 -4.93 -6.70
C GLN A 113 -9.28 -4.15 -5.92
N GLY A 114 -9.63 -2.97 -5.42
CA GLY A 114 -8.73 -2.14 -4.60
C GLY A 114 -7.77 -1.27 -5.41
N ALA A 115 -7.64 -1.47 -6.72
CA ALA A 115 -6.74 -0.67 -7.57
C ALA A 115 -7.04 0.84 -7.50
N ALA A 116 -8.32 1.23 -7.44
CA ALA A 116 -8.71 2.63 -7.32
C ALA A 116 -8.24 3.24 -5.98
N PHE A 117 -8.31 2.46 -4.89
CA PHE A 117 -7.79 2.89 -3.59
C PHE A 117 -6.25 2.97 -3.62
N GLY A 118 -5.57 2.06 -4.31
CA GLY A 118 -4.12 2.15 -4.51
C GLY A 118 -3.71 3.46 -5.18
N LEU A 119 -4.39 3.85 -6.27
CA LEU A 119 -4.14 5.15 -6.91
C LEU A 119 -4.45 6.33 -6.00
N LEU A 120 -5.48 6.24 -5.16
CA LEU A 120 -5.78 7.26 -4.16
C LEU A 120 -4.63 7.42 -3.15
N VAL A 121 -4.04 6.32 -2.68
CA VAL A 121 -2.88 6.35 -1.77
C VAL A 121 -1.65 6.89 -2.50
N TRP A 122 -1.41 6.51 -3.75
CA TRP A 122 -0.33 7.09 -4.55
C TRP A 122 -0.46 8.61 -4.66
N VAL A 123 -1.64 9.13 -5.03
CA VAL A 123 -1.89 10.58 -5.09
C VAL A 123 -1.64 11.22 -3.73
N GLY A 124 -2.27 10.70 -2.67
CA GLY A 124 -2.17 11.29 -1.33
C GLY A 124 -0.75 11.28 -0.76
N ALA A 125 0.00 10.20 -0.96
CA ALA A 125 1.33 10.04 -0.41
C ALA A 125 2.42 10.65 -1.31
N HIS A 126 2.48 10.26 -2.58
CA HIS A 126 3.60 10.61 -3.48
C HIS A 126 3.40 11.94 -4.20
N LEU A 127 2.17 12.38 -4.41
CA LEU A 127 1.90 13.65 -5.10
C LEU A 127 1.58 14.81 -4.14
N VAL A 128 1.16 14.50 -2.92
CA VAL A 128 0.73 15.52 -1.94
C VAL A 128 1.61 15.49 -0.70
N LEU A 129 1.51 14.47 0.15
CA LEU A 129 2.12 14.48 1.48
C LEU A 129 3.66 14.58 1.40
N MET A 130 4.31 13.64 0.71
CA MET A 130 5.78 13.58 0.68
C MET A 130 6.44 14.78 0.00
N PRO A 131 5.88 15.35 -1.10
CA PRO A 131 6.39 16.61 -1.62
C PRO A 131 6.21 17.79 -0.67
N LEU A 132 5.06 17.89 0.01
CA LEU A 132 4.80 18.98 0.96
C LEU A 132 5.71 18.92 2.20
N THR A 133 6.08 17.71 2.63
CA THR A 133 7.04 17.50 3.74
C THR A 133 8.50 17.52 3.28
N GLY A 134 8.76 17.69 1.97
CA GLY A 134 10.10 17.66 1.41
C GLY A 134 10.78 16.29 1.48
N THR A 135 10.02 15.21 1.70
CA THR A 135 10.53 13.82 1.73
C THR A 135 10.88 13.33 0.32
N VAL A 136 10.17 13.83 -0.69
CA VAL A 136 10.49 13.60 -2.11
C VAL A 136 10.41 14.93 -2.87
N PRO A 137 10.99 15.02 -4.08
CA PRO A 137 10.90 16.24 -4.88
C PRO A 137 9.48 16.58 -5.33
N SER A 138 9.34 17.77 -5.93
CA SER A 138 8.11 18.24 -6.58
C SER A 138 7.47 17.14 -7.44
N PRO A 139 6.16 16.92 -7.37
CA PRO A 139 5.48 15.88 -8.14
C PRO A 139 5.38 16.21 -9.62
N PHE A 140 5.73 17.43 -10.03
CA PHE A 140 5.59 17.92 -11.39
C PHE A 140 6.85 17.60 -12.23
N PRO A 141 6.79 16.71 -13.24
CA PRO A 141 7.97 16.29 -14.00
C PRO A 141 8.65 17.36 -14.84
N TRP A 142 7.93 18.46 -15.10
CA TRP A 142 8.47 19.63 -15.81
C TRP A 142 9.18 20.63 -14.89
N VAL A 143 9.15 20.42 -13.57
CA VAL A 143 9.94 21.22 -12.62
C VAL A 143 11.35 20.63 -12.54
N ALA A 144 12.37 21.49 -12.61
CA ALA A 144 13.76 21.08 -12.48
C ALA A 144 13.97 20.33 -11.15
N GLY A 145 14.51 19.10 -11.23
CA GLY A 145 14.69 18.22 -10.08
C GLY A 145 13.41 17.54 -9.58
N GLY A 146 12.27 17.70 -10.25
CA GLY A 146 11.01 17.04 -9.92
C GLY A 146 11.02 15.52 -10.16
N GLN A 147 9.94 14.87 -9.73
CA GLN A 147 9.69 13.45 -9.98
C GLN A 147 9.58 13.18 -11.48
N THR A 148 10.16 12.08 -11.96
CA THR A 148 10.17 11.78 -13.40
C THR A 148 8.90 11.05 -13.83
N TRP A 149 8.63 11.00 -15.14
CA TRP A 149 7.53 10.17 -15.66
C TRP A 149 7.73 8.67 -15.37
N ALA A 150 8.97 8.20 -15.32
CA ALA A 150 9.28 6.82 -14.95
C ALA A 150 8.97 6.55 -13.47
N GLU A 151 9.24 7.51 -12.59
CA GLU A 151 8.85 7.43 -11.18
C GLU A 151 7.33 7.37 -11.02
N HIS A 152 6.59 8.25 -11.72
CA HIS A 152 5.12 8.20 -11.70
C HIS A 152 4.56 6.88 -12.21
N PHE A 153 5.12 6.35 -13.30
CA PHE A 153 4.73 5.05 -13.83
C PHE A 153 4.95 3.94 -12.81
N SER A 154 6.16 3.87 -12.23
CA SER A 154 6.51 2.85 -11.25
C SER A 154 5.67 2.97 -9.98
N GLU A 155 5.53 4.17 -9.42
CA GLU A 155 4.80 4.38 -8.17
C GLU A 155 3.30 4.17 -8.37
N ALA A 156 2.68 4.75 -9.39
CA ALA A 156 1.23 4.60 -9.62
C ALA A 156 0.83 3.14 -9.83
N LEU A 157 1.52 2.43 -10.73
CA LEU A 157 1.21 1.03 -11.00
C LEU A 157 1.66 0.09 -9.87
N GLY A 158 2.75 0.43 -9.19
CA GLY A 158 3.17 -0.28 -7.98
C GLY A 158 2.12 -0.19 -6.88
N HIS A 159 1.50 0.98 -6.69
CA HIS A 159 0.38 1.15 -5.75
C HIS A 159 -0.88 0.40 -6.19
N VAL A 160 -1.18 0.34 -7.49
CA VAL A 160 -2.26 -0.50 -8.02
C VAL A 160 -2.04 -1.97 -7.68
N ILE A 161 -0.87 -2.52 -7.98
CA ILE A 161 -0.55 -3.93 -7.76
C ILE A 161 -0.47 -4.24 -6.26
N TRP A 162 0.10 -3.32 -5.48
CA TRP A 162 0.16 -3.41 -4.02
C TRP A 162 -1.23 -3.54 -3.41
N LEU A 163 -2.16 -2.63 -3.70
CA LEU A 163 -3.52 -2.72 -3.16
C LEU A 163 -4.33 -3.88 -3.74
N TRP A 164 -4.13 -4.20 -5.01
CA TRP A 164 -4.78 -5.35 -5.62
C TRP A 164 -4.39 -6.65 -4.92
N SER A 165 -3.12 -6.80 -4.54
CA SER A 165 -2.66 -7.95 -3.76
C SER A 165 -3.30 -8.02 -2.36
N ILE A 166 -3.50 -6.86 -1.70
CA ILE A 166 -4.23 -6.77 -0.43
C ILE A 166 -5.68 -7.23 -0.62
N GLU A 167 -6.35 -6.79 -1.68
CA GLU A 167 -7.74 -7.16 -1.94
C GLU A 167 -7.93 -8.65 -2.21
N LEU A 168 -7.00 -9.26 -2.98
CA LEU A 168 -7.03 -10.70 -3.24
C LEU A 168 -6.91 -11.50 -1.94
N VAL A 169 -5.95 -11.16 -1.09
CA VAL A 169 -5.79 -11.77 0.23
C VAL A 169 -7.00 -11.48 1.11
N ARG A 170 -7.49 -10.23 1.10
CA ARG A 170 -8.64 -9.80 1.90
C ARG A 170 -9.82 -10.70 1.61
N ARG A 171 -10.22 -10.78 0.34
CA ARG A 171 -11.41 -11.49 -0.09
C ARG A 171 -11.29 -12.99 0.15
N ASP A 172 -10.18 -13.61 -0.22
CA ASP A 172 -10.00 -15.06 -0.05
C ASP A 172 -9.95 -15.47 1.42
N VAL A 173 -9.05 -14.86 2.21
CA VAL A 173 -8.82 -15.27 3.61
C VAL A 173 -10.03 -14.93 4.48
N ARG A 174 -10.66 -13.76 4.28
CA ARG A 174 -11.90 -13.40 4.97
C ARG A 174 -12.99 -14.44 4.70
N ASN A 175 -13.21 -14.81 3.44
CA ASN A 175 -14.28 -15.74 3.09
C ASN A 175 -14.02 -17.14 3.66
N ARG A 176 -12.75 -17.58 3.70
CA ARG A 176 -12.37 -18.85 4.36
C ARG A 176 -12.61 -18.83 5.86
N ILE A 177 -12.30 -17.74 6.56
CA ILE A 177 -12.49 -17.61 8.02
C ILE A 177 -13.96 -17.49 8.38
N THR A 178 -14.73 -16.74 7.61
CA THR A 178 -16.13 -16.38 7.95
C THR A 178 -17.15 -17.33 7.34
N HIS A 179 -16.76 -18.12 6.34
CA HIS A 179 -17.64 -18.92 5.50
C HIS A 179 -18.78 -18.11 4.85
N GLN A 180 -18.56 -16.81 4.64
CA GLN A 180 -19.53 -15.89 4.04
C GLN A 180 -18.86 -15.04 2.95
N PRO A 181 -19.59 -14.66 1.89
CA PRO A 181 -19.08 -13.69 0.93
C PRO A 181 -18.98 -12.30 1.56
N ASP A 182 -18.45 -11.33 0.81
CA ASP A 182 -18.33 -9.94 1.25
C ASP A 182 -19.68 -9.36 1.72
N PRO A 183 -19.70 -8.40 2.66
CA PRO A 183 -20.94 -7.93 3.32
C PRO A 183 -21.99 -7.31 2.38
N TRP A 184 -21.61 -6.91 1.17
CA TRP A 184 -22.51 -6.37 0.15
C TRP A 184 -22.97 -7.40 -0.89
N VAL A 185 -22.47 -8.65 -0.85
CA VAL A 185 -22.89 -9.74 -1.73
C VAL A 185 -24.04 -10.49 -1.07
N PRO A 186 -25.25 -10.54 -1.66
CA PRO A 186 -26.39 -11.27 -1.07
C PRO A 186 -26.05 -12.74 -0.77
N LEU A 187 -26.60 -13.29 0.31
CA LEU A 187 -26.29 -14.67 0.75
C LEU A 187 -27.00 -15.74 -0.09
N ASP A 188 -28.09 -15.36 -0.73
CA ASP A 188 -28.87 -16.12 -1.70
C ASP A 188 -28.33 -16.01 -3.13
N ALA A 189 -27.27 -15.21 -3.34
CA ALA A 189 -26.63 -15.12 -4.65
C ALA A 189 -25.96 -16.46 -4.99
N GLU A 190 -26.25 -17.01 -6.17
CA GLU A 190 -25.50 -18.16 -6.68
C GLU A 190 -24.00 -17.82 -6.72
N PRO A 191 -23.11 -18.75 -6.29
CA PRO A 191 -21.68 -18.53 -6.40
C PRO A 191 -21.32 -18.29 -7.86
N ALA A 192 -20.59 -17.21 -8.13
CA ALA A 192 -20.01 -16.94 -9.44
C ALA A 192 -19.15 -18.14 -9.84
N ARG A 193 -19.59 -18.86 -10.88
CA ARG A 193 -18.87 -19.99 -11.48
C ARG A 193 -17.61 -19.53 -12.19
#